data_AF-A0A0G4H204-F1
#
_entry.id   AF-A0A0G4H204-F1
#
_cell.length_a   1.000
_cell.length_b   1.000
_cell.length_c   1.000
_cell.angle_alpha   90.00
_cell.angle_beta   90.00
_cell.angle_gamma   90.00
#
_symmetry.space_group_name_H-M   'P 1'
#
loop_
_entity.id
_entity.type
_entity.pdbx_description
1 polymer ?
#
loop_
_entity_poly.entity_id
_entity_poly.type
_entity_poly.pdbx_seq_one_letter_code
_entity_poly.pdbx_strand_id
1 'polypeptide(L)'
;MTGQREAADVNNSASKGGILEWLWPPHYDQAITGSVFEYWGCAPVSTLVTRILFAIYFVVWFALGFERNLTGEYFAFLTIWGFIISGGYAIASVVLSSYQLQGDKDAGGRPLRRWTCVLFEIALPFEAVITILFWTLLWLPRYLDGDENFDYDFAVTVQLHGGGLLLLVIEFVLNRIPFFNRHLLVSLIVGCLYIPVNAAVTLIRDDPIYDIIDWMTPLSAVFALGSLAGLAIFHYFFMCLRRHAMSSDKPAEVPAGHGV
;
A
#
# COMPACT_ATOMS: atom_id res chain seq x y z
N MET A 1 -27.05 39.02 22.37
CA MET A 1 -25.70 38.63 22.84
C MET A 1 -25.59 37.11 23.08
N THR A 2 -26.12 36.28 22.17
CA THR A 2 -26.14 34.81 22.32
C THR A 2 -25.32 34.07 21.24
N GLY A 3 -24.84 34.76 20.21
CA GLY A 3 -24.09 34.16 19.09
C GLY A 3 -22.57 33.99 19.27
N GLN A 4 -21.98 34.49 20.37
CA GLN A 4 -20.52 34.40 20.57
C GLN A 4 -20.07 33.18 21.39
N ARG A 5 -20.99 32.42 22.01
CA ARG A 5 -20.60 31.21 22.78
C ARG A 5 -20.52 29.94 21.92
N GLU A 6 -21.29 29.83 20.85
CA GLU A 6 -21.24 28.64 19.97
C GLU A 6 -19.93 28.52 19.17
N ALA A 7 -19.30 29.65 18.80
CA ALA A 7 -18.03 29.62 18.06
C ALA A 7 -16.83 29.17 18.92
N ALA A 8 -16.92 29.27 20.25
CA ALA A 8 -15.83 28.88 21.14
C ALA A 8 -15.78 27.37 21.40
N ASP A 9 -16.92 26.68 21.39
CA ASP A 9 -16.98 25.23 21.66
C ASP A 9 -16.60 24.37 20.45
N VAL A 10 -16.76 24.89 19.22
CA VAL A 10 -16.33 24.19 17.99
C VAL A 10 -14.80 24.06 17.91
N ASN A 11 -14.05 25.01 18.46
CA ASN A 11 -12.58 24.96 18.43
C ASN A 11 -11.97 24.07 19.53
N ASN A 12 -12.72 23.74 20.60
CA ASN A 12 -12.18 22.94 21.70
C ASN A 12 -12.34 21.42 21.49
N SER A 13 -13.30 20.99 20.65
CA SER A 13 -13.49 19.58 20.30
C SER A 13 -12.45 19.04 19.30
N ALA A 14 -11.82 19.93 18.52
CA ALA A 14 -10.76 19.57 17.57
C ALA A 14 -9.43 19.13 18.23
N SER A 15 -9.22 19.45 19.51
CA SER A 15 -7.93 19.21 20.20
C SER A 15 -7.80 17.83 20.86
N LYS A 16 -8.88 17.03 20.91
CA LYS A 16 -8.87 15.70 21.55
C LYS A 16 -8.80 14.52 20.58
N GLY A 17 -8.88 14.78 19.27
CA GLY A 17 -8.79 13.72 18.28
C GLY A 17 -7.35 13.21 18.15
N GLY A 18 -7.10 11.98 18.58
CA GLY A 18 -5.81 11.34 18.41
C GLY A 18 -5.43 11.18 16.93
N ILE A 19 -4.19 10.75 16.66
CA ILE A 19 -3.67 10.52 15.28
C ILE A 19 -4.61 9.66 14.42
N LEU A 20 -5.35 8.73 15.04
CA LEU A 20 -6.33 7.90 14.37
C LEU A 20 -7.54 8.69 13.84
N GLU A 21 -8.04 9.69 14.57
CA GLU A 21 -9.15 10.54 14.10
C GLU A 21 -8.67 11.52 13.03
N TRP A 22 -7.40 11.95 13.10
CA TRP A 22 -6.81 12.71 12.02
C TRP A 22 -6.64 11.87 10.75
N LEU A 23 -6.19 10.63 10.83
CA LEU A 23 -6.13 9.73 9.67
C LEU A 23 -7.54 9.41 9.14
N TRP A 24 -8.54 9.35 10.03
CA TRP A 24 -9.91 8.92 9.73
C TRP A 24 -10.97 9.96 10.08
N PRO A 25 -11.12 11.02 9.27
CA PRO A 25 -12.28 11.89 9.35
C PRO A 25 -13.60 11.11 9.34
N PRO A 26 -14.65 11.57 10.05
CA PRO A 26 -15.93 10.87 10.10
C PRO A 26 -16.57 10.56 8.74
N HIS A 27 -16.31 11.40 7.72
CA HIS A 27 -16.83 11.17 6.36
C HIS A 27 -16.11 10.01 5.63
N TYR A 28 -14.93 9.57 6.09
CA TYR A 28 -14.26 8.39 5.53
C TYR A 28 -14.92 7.09 5.98
N ASP A 29 -15.50 7.05 7.18
CA ASP A 29 -16.23 5.86 7.65
C ASP A 29 -17.46 5.57 6.77
N GLN A 30 -18.08 6.61 6.21
CA GLN A 30 -19.18 6.45 5.24
C GLN A 30 -18.69 5.90 3.90
N ALA A 31 -17.44 6.19 3.54
CA ALA A 31 -16.83 5.67 2.31
C ALA A 31 -16.34 4.23 2.46
N ILE A 32 -16.07 3.76 3.69
CA ILE A 32 -15.64 2.38 4.00
C ILE A 32 -16.78 1.59 4.66
N THR A 33 -17.81 1.30 3.88
CA THR A 33 -18.82 0.31 4.27
C THR A 33 -18.26 -1.10 4.11
N GLY A 34 -18.93 -2.10 4.70
CA GLY A 34 -18.54 -3.52 4.58
C GLY A 34 -18.35 -3.97 3.11
N SER A 35 -19.10 -3.40 2.18
CA SER A 35 -19.01 -3.69 0.74
C SER A 35 -17.72 -3.22 0.04
N VAL A 36 -16.92 -2.35 0.67
CA VAL A 36 -15.69 -1.83 0.05
C VAL A 36 -14.65 -2.93 -0.16
N PHE A 37 -14.68 -3.93 0.72
CA PHE A 37 -13.80 -5.09 0.67
C PHE A 37 -14.48 -6.31 0.05
N GLU A 38 -15.69 -6.16 -0.51
CA GLU A 38 -16.34 -7.21 -1.29
C GLU A 38 -15.92 -7.08 -2.76
N TYR A 39 -15.59 -8.21 -3.38
CA TYR A 39 -15.27 -8.23 -4.79
C TYR A 39 -16.53 -8.03 -5.63
N TRP A 40 -16.39 -7.27 -6.72
CA TRP A 40 -17.48 -6.99 -7.65
C TRP A 40 -18.14 -8.28 -8.18
N GLY A 41 -19.41 -8.49 -7.80
CA GLY A 41 -20.20 -9.61 -8.31
C GLY A 41 -19.69 -10.99 -7.89
N CYS A 42 -18.75 -11.09 -6.96
CA CYS A 42 -18.23 -12.36 -6.46
C CYS A 42 -18.91 -12.77 -5.15
N ALA A 43 -19.05 -14.07 -4.94
CA ALA A 43 -19.51 -14.60 -3.66
C ALA A 43 -18.47 -14.32 -2.56
N PRO A 44 -18.88 -14.05 -1.30
CA PRO A 44 -17.95 -13.80 -0.19
C PRO A 44 -16.91 -14.90 0.01
N VAL A 45 -17.28 -16.16 -0.24
CA VAL A 45 -16.37 -17.31 -0.17
C VAL A 45 -15.23 -17.18 -1.21
N SER A 46 -15.54 -16.77 -2.44
CA SER A 46 -14.53 -16.59 -3.49
C SER A 46 -13.55 -15.47 -3.14
N THR A 47 -14.04 -14.37 -2.56
CA THR A 47 -13.22 -13.27 -2.04
C THR A 47 -12.27 -13.77 -0.95
N LEU A 48 -12.77 -14.52 0.02
CA LEU A 48 -11.97 -15.10 1.10
C LEU A 48 -10.89 -16.05 0.56
N VAL A 49 -11.25 -16.97 -0.33
CA VAL A 49 -10.31 -17.93 -0.94
C VAL A 49 -9.19 -17.20 -1.68
N THR A 50 -9.53 -16.18 -2.47
CA THR A 50 -8.53 -15.39 -3.21
C THR A 50 -7.55 -14.70 -2.26
N ARG A 51 -8.06 -14.08 -1.19
CA ARG A 51 -7.22 -13.44 -0.17
C ARG A 51 -6.36 -14.42 0.61
N ILE A 52 -6.83 -15.63 0.86
CA ILE A 52 -6.02 -16.71 1.47
C ILE A 52 -4.86 -17.06 0.53
N LEU A 53 -5.10 -17.20 -0.77
CA LEU A 53 -4.04 -17.48 -1.73
C LEU A 53 -3.01 -16.35 -1.79
N PHE A 54 -3.46 -15.09 -1.73
CA PHE A 54 -2.55 -13.93 -1.68
C PHE A 54 -1.73 -13.92 -0.39
N ALA A 55 -2.34 -14.19 0.75
CA ALA A 55 -1.64 -14.27 2.03
C ALA A 55 -0.60 -15.41 2.03
N ILE A 56 -0.95 -16.59 1.50
CA ILE A 56 -0.03 -17.71 1.33
C ILE A 56 1.15 -17.30 0.45
N TYR A 57 0.90 -16.63 -0.68
CA TYR A 57 1.95 -16.13 -1.57
C TYR A 57 2.96 -15.26 -0.80
N PHE A 58 2.51 -14.22 -0.10
CA PHE A 58 3.41 -13.32 0.62
C PHE A 58 4.14 -14.02 1.76
N VAL A 59 3.47 -14.91 2.51
CA VAL A 59 4.11 -15.67 3.60
C VAL A 59 5.18 -16.61 3.08
N VAL A 60 4.90 -17.36 2.01
CA VAL A 60 5.87 -18.29 1.42
C VAL A 60 7.09 -17.55 0.89
N TRP A 61 6.90 -16.48 0.11
CA TRP A 61 8.01 -15.70 -0.43
C TRP A 61 8.82 -14.98 0.64
N PHE A 62 8.15 -14.46 1.68
CA PHE A 62 8.85 -13.88 2.83
C PHE A 62 9.69 -14.93 3.56
N ALA A 63 9.14 -16.13 3.80
CA ALA A 63 9.85 -17.21 4.48
C ALA A 63 11.06 -17.71 3.68
N LEU A 64 10.90 -17.92 2.37
CA LEU A 64 11.99 -18.34 1.48
C LEU A 64 13.10 -17.28 1.38
N GLY A 65 12.75 -16.01 1.33
CA GLY A 65 13.73 -14.92 1.34
C GLY A 65 14.47 -14.82 2.67
N PHE A 66 13.75 -14.97 3.79
CA PHE A 66 14.31 -14.92 5.14
C PHE A 66 15.27 -16.09 5.42
N GLU A 67 14.92 -17.31 5.01
CA GLU A 67 15.78 -18.49 5.17
C GLU A 67 17.13 -18.33 4.47
N ARG A 68 17.14 -17.67 3.30
CA ARG A 68 18.37 -17.42 2.53
C ARG A 68 19.26 -16.35 3.15
N ASN A 69 18.70 -15.44 3.96
CA ASN A 69 19.41 -14.29 4.53
C ASN A 69 18.98 -14.07 5.99
N LEU A 70 19.41 -14.95 6.89
CA LEU A 70 19.09 -14.89 8.33
C LEU A 70 19.72 -13.69 9.07
N THR A 71 20.36 -12.76 8.36
CA THR A 71 21.02 -11.57 8.91
C THR A 71 20.04 -10.39 8.96
N GLY A 72 20.32 -9.41 9.82
CA GLY A 72 19.56 -8.15 9.85
C GLY A 72 19.60 -7.38 8.52
N GLU A 73 20.53 -7.73 7.63
CA GLU A 73 20.68 -7.16 6.29
C GLU A 73 19.49 -7.45 5.38
N TYR A 74 18.72 -8.50 5.66
CA TYR A 74 17.49 -8.78 4.94
C TYR A 74 16.51 -7.58 4.95
N PHE A 75 16.49 -6.83 6.05
CA PHE A 75 15.66 -5.63 6.18
C PHE A 75 16.28 -4.38 5.53
N ALA A 76 17.47 -4.46 4.96
CA ALA A 76 18.10 -3.35 4.22
C ALA A 76 17.51 -3.18 2.82
N PHE A 77 16.84 -4.20 2.28
CA PHE A 77 16.24 -4.19 0.95
C PHE A 77 14.82 -3.62 0.97
N LEU A 78 14.56 -2.60 0.14
CA LEU A 78 13.25 -1.97 -0.01
C LEU A 78 12.15 -2.97 -0.38
N THR A 79 12.48 -3.96 -1.21
CA THR A 79 11.58 -5.05 -1.61
C THR A 79 11.01 -5.79 -0.40
N ILE A 80 11.81 -6.01 0.64
CA ILE A 80 11.36 -6.72 1.83
C ILE A 80 10.38 -5.87 2.63
N TRP A 81 10.57 -4.56 2.70
CA TRP A 81 9.59 -3.64 3.28
C TRP A 81 8.27 -3.67 2.51
N GLY A 82 8.32 -3.67 1.18
CA GLY A 82 7.14 -3.87 0.32
C GLY A 82 6.41 -5.17 0.66
N PHE A 83 7.12 -6.30 0.69
CA PHE A 83 6.54 -7.60 1.01
C PHE A 83 5.93 -7.67 2.41
N ILE A 84 6.53 -7.05 3.42
CA ILE A 84 5.99 -7.02 4.78
C ILE A 84 4.67 -6.24 4.81
N ILE A 85 4.60 -5.09 4.15
CA ILE A 85 3.39 -4.25 4.11
C ILE A 85 2.29 -4.96 3.32
N SER A 86 2.63 -5.50 2.14
CA SER A 86 1.73 -6.25 1.27
C SER A 86 1.23 -7.54 1.93
N GLY A 87 2.09 -8.27 2.64
CA GLY A 87 1.72 -9.44 3.43
C GLY A 87 0.83 -9.10 4.62
N GLY A 88 1.15 -8.01 5.34
CA GLY A 88 0.31 -7.48 6.41
C GLY A 88 -1.09 -7.10 5.93
N TYR A 89 -1.18 -6.46 4.76
CA TYR A 89 -2.45 -6.19 4.08
C TYR A 89 -3.21 -7.49 3.76
N ALA A 90 -2.56 -8.47 3.14
CA ALA A 90 -3.20 -9.71 2.72
C ALA A 90 -3.76 -10.49 3.93
N ILE A 91 -2.98 -10.59 5.02
CA ILE A 91 -3.42 -11.24 6.27
C ILE A 91 -4.61 -10.49 6.88
N ALA A 92 -4.53 -9.16 7.01
CA ALA A 92 -5.63 -8.35 7.55
C ALA A 92 -6.91 -8.51 6.72
N SER A 93 -6.77 -8.62 5.40
CA SER A 93 -7.87 -8.83 4.46
C SER A 93 -8.51 -10.22 4.59
N VAL A 94 -7.73 -11.27 4.87
CA VAL A 94 -8.26 -12.61 5.20
C VAL A 94 -9.11 -12.57 6.47
N VAL A 95 -8.60 -11.91 7.52
CA VAL A 95 -9.32 -11.77 8.79
C VAL A 95 -10.63 -11.03 8.57
N LEU A 96 -10.60 -9.91 7.84
CA LEU A 96 -11.80 -9.13 7.54
C LEU A 96 -12.83 -9.91 6.71
N SER A 97 -12.39 -10.68 5.70
CA SER A 97 -13.26 -11.50 4.86
C SER A 97 -13.90 -12.65 5.65
N SER A 98 -13.19 -13.17 6.65
CA SER A 98 -13.69 -14.23 7.53
C SER A 98 -14.84 -13.71 8.39
N TYR A 99 -14.74 -12.50 8.93
CA TYR A 99 -15.84 -11.86 9.66
C TYR A 99 -17.05 -11.58 8.76
N GLN A 100 -16.83 -11.09 7.53
CA GLN A 100 -17.92 -10.87 6.57
C GLN A 100 -18.67 -12.16 6.24
N LEU A 101 -17.97 -13.28 6.09
CA LEU A 101 -18.56 -14.57 5.79
C LEU A 101 -19.45 -15.09 6.94
N GLN A 102 -19.11 -14.75 8.19
CA GLN A 102 -19.91 -15.10 9.37
C GLN A 102 -21.20 -14.26 9.50
N GLY A 103 -21.48 -13.38 8.53
CA GLY A 103 -22.61 -12.45 8.57
C GLY A 103 -22.37 -11.27 9.51
N ASP A 104 -21.22 -11.23 10.18
CA ASP A 104 -20.87 -10.16 11.09
C ASP A 104 -20.13 -9.05 10.34
N LYS A 105 -20.94 -8.23 9.68
CA LYS A 105 -20.46 -7.07 8.93
C LYS A 105 -19.76 -6.05 9.82
N ASP A 106 -19.85 -6.16 11.16
CA ASP A 106 -19.25 -5.23 12.10
C ASP A 106 -18.14 -5.84 12.99
N ALA A 107 -18.02 -7.18 13.12
CA ALA A 107 -17.04 -7.86 13.98
C ALA A 107 -15.59 -7.74 13.55
N GLY A 108 -15.31 -7.38 12.30
CA GLY A 108 -13.95 -6.96 11.93
C GLY A 108 -13.48 -5.76 12.77
N GLY A 109 -14.40 -5.01 13.38
CA GLY A 109 -14.11 -3.80 14.12
C GLY A 109 -13.73 -2.66 13.17
N ARG A 110 -14.18 -1.46 13.50
CA ARG A 110 -13.77 -0.24 12.77
C ARG A 110 -12.23 -0.11 12.65
N PRO A 111 -11.41 -0.47 13.67
CA PRO A 111 -9.96 -0.34 13.57
C PRO A 111 -9.31 -1.23 12.51
N LEU A 112 -9.70 -2.51 12.39
CA LEU A 112 -9.10 -3.43 11.41
C LEU A 112 -9.38 -2.98 9.98
N ARG A 113 -10.62 -2.58 9.68
CA ARG A 113 -11.01 -2.05 8.36
C ARG A 113 -10.17 -0.84 7.97
N ARG A 114 -10.03 0.09 8.91
CA ARG A 114 -9.22 1.30 8.74
C ARG A 114 -7.77 0.94 8.45
N TRP A 115 -7.14 0.12 9.29
CA TRP A 115 -5.75 -0.28 9.07
C TRP A 115 -5.54 -1.08 7.78
N THR A 116 -6.48 -1.96 7.41
CA THR A 116 -6.44 -2.70 6.15
C THR A 116 -6.45 -1.75 4.95
N CYS A 117 -7.28 -0.71 4.98
CA CYS A 117 -7.30 0.33 3.95
C CYS A 117 -5.96 1.09 3.86
N VAL A 118 -5.42 1.54 4.99
CA VAL A 118 -4.11 2.24 5.04
C VAL A 118 -2.99 1.34 4.51
N LEU A 119 -2.95 0.08 4.93
CA LEU A 119 -1.95 -0.89 4.46
C LEU A 119 -2.02 -1.06 2.94
N PHE A 120 -3.24 -1.15 2.37
CA PHE A 120 -3.41 -1.25 0.93
C PHE A 120 -2.91 0.00 0.18
N GLU A 121 -3.28 1.18 0.69
CA GLU A 121 -2.88 2.47 0.11
C GLU A 121 -1.38 2.74 0.20
N ILE A 122 -0.68 2.11 1.16
CA ILE A 122 0.78 2.10 1.20
C ILE A 122 1.32 1.06 0.23
N ALA A 123 0.87 -0.20 0.35
CA ALA A 123 1.41 -1.34 -0.39
C ALA A 123 1.42 -1.13 -1.90
N LEU A 124 0.28 -0.71 -2.48
CA LEU A 124 0.15 -0.65 -3.94
C LEU A 124 1.09 0.38 -4.60
N PRO A 125 1.15 1.66 -4.16
CA PRO A 125 2.16 2.60 -4.65
C PRO A 125 3.59 2.16 -4.38
N PHE A 126 3.84 1.53 -3.22
CA PHE A 126 5.19 1.11 -2.83
C PHE A 126 5.73 -0.01 -3.72
N GLU A 127 4.93 -1.05 -3.96
CA GLU A 127 5.27 -2.11 -4.92
C GLU A 127 5.45 -1.56 -6.33
N ALA A 128 4.61 -0.61 -6.78
CA ALA A 128 4.76 0.00 -8.10
C ALA A 128 6.12 0.72 -8.26
N VAL A 129 6.53 1.48 -7.25
CA VAL A 129 7.85 2.14 -7.22
C VAL A 129 8.98 1.10 -7.18
N ILE A 130 8.90 0.09 -6.31
CA ILE A 130 9.90 -0.98 -6.21
C ILE A 130 10.08 -1.68 -7.55
N THR A 131 9.00 -2.09 -8.19
CA THR A 131 9.02 -2.77 -9.49
C THR A 131 9.75 -1.91 -10.52
N ILE A 132 9.39 -0.64 -10.64
CA ILE A 132 10.00 0.25 -11.64
C ILE A 132 11.48 0.47 -11.33
N LEU A 133 11.84 0.81 -10.09
CA LEU A 133 13.23 1.05 -9.72
C LEU A 133 14.08 -0.20 -9.93
N PHE A 134 13.57 -1.38 -9.56
CA PHE A 134 14.29 -2.64 -9.78
C PHE A 134 14.56 -2.87 -11.27
N TRP A 135 13.51 -2.85 -12.10
CA TRP A 135 13.66 -3.18 -13.52
C TRP A 135 14.49 -2.15 -14.28
N THR A 136 14.36 -0.87 -13.94
CA THR A 136 15.04 0.22 -14.67
C THR A 136 16.45 0.50 -14.18
N LEU A 137 16.69 0.41 -12.87
CA LEU A 137 17.96 0.85 -12.26
C LEU A 137 18.87 -0.29 -11.85
N LEU A 138 18.34 -1.50 -11.62
CA LEU A 138 19.14 -2.65 -11.17
C LEU A 138 19.23 -3.73 -12.23
N TRP A 139 18.09 -4.17 -12.77
CA TRP A 139 18.06 -5.28 -13.73
C TRP A 139 18.56 -4.88 -15.11
N LEU A 140 18.03 -3.79 -15.68
CA LEU A 140 18.36 -3.39 -17.05
C LEU A 140 19.85 -3.09 -17.26
N PRO A 141 20.54 -2.31 -16.40
CA PRO A 141 21.98 -2.05 -16.59
C PRO A 141 22.79 -3.35 -16.56
N ARG A 142 22.58 -4.22 -15.56
CA ARG A 142 23.31 -5.49 -15.43
C ARG A 142 23.05 -6.44 -16.60
N TYR A 143 21.81 -6.48 -17.09
CA TYR A 143 21.45 -7.25 -18.27
C TYR A 143 22.20 -6.76 -19.53
N LEU A 144 22.27 -5.43 -19.73
CA LEU A 144 22.95 -4.84 -20.89
C LEU A 144 24.47 -4.99 -20.83
N ASP A 145 25.05 -4.99 -19.63
CA ASP A 145 26.48 -5.18 -19.41
C ASP A 145 26.92 -6.64 -19.59
N GLY A 146 25.97 -7.56 -19.76
CA GLY A 146 26.26 -8.99 -19.92
C GLY A 146 26.90 -9.60 -18.68
N ASP A 147 26.54 -9.10 -17.48
CA ASP A 147 27.07 -9.62 -16.22
C ASP A 147 26.60 -11.07 -16.00
N GLU A 148 27.45 -12.02 -16.39
CA GLU A 148 27.19 -13.46 -16.21
C GLU A 148 27.08 -13.85 -14.72
N ASN A 149 27.57 -13.02 -13.80
CA ASN A 149 27.42 -13.25 -12.36
C ASN A 149 26.06 -12.77 -11.82
N PHE A 150 25.25 -12.11 -12.65
CA PHE A 150 23.87 -11.79 -12.31
C PHE A 150 22.97 -13.02 -12.49
N ASP A 151 23.34 -14.11 -11.81
CA ASP A 151 22.76 -15.45 -11.89
C ASP A 151 21.46 -15.56 -11.06
N TYR A 152 20.61 -14.54 -11.14
CA TYR A 152 19.26 -14.65 -10.63
C TYR A 152 18.40 -15.36 -11.68
N ASP A 153 17.80 -16.48 -11.28
CA ASP A 153 16.75 -17.11 -12.05
C ASP A 153 15.69 -16.06 -12.41
N PHE A 154 15.54 -15.79 -13.72
CA PHE A 154 14.68 -14.72 -14.22
C PHE A 154 13.24 -14.88 -13.73
N ALA A 155 12.73 -16.10 -13.61
CA ALA A 155 11.38 -16.34 -13.13
C ALA A 155 11.26 -15.98 -11.63
N VAL A 156 12.27 -16.32 -10.82
CA VAL A 156 12.34 -15.89 -9.40
C VAL A 156 12.38 -14.37 -9.30
N THR A 157 13.20 -13.69 -10.12
CA THR A 157 13.28 -12.23 -10.16
C THR A 157 11.95 -11.57 -10.52
N VAL A 158 11.27 -12.10 -11.55
CA VAL A 158 9.95 -11.61 -11.96
C VAL A 158 8.93 -11.78 -10.85
N GLN A 159 8.93 -12.92 -10.16
CA GLN A 159 8.01 -13.14 -9.03
C GLN A 159 8.31 -12.17 -7.88
N LEU A 160 9.58 -12.03 -7.50
CA LEU A 160 9.99 -11.19 -6.38
C LEU A 160 9.70 -9.70 -6.60
N HIS A 161 9.81 -9.20 -7.84
CA HIS A 161 9.66 -7.76 -8.10
C HIS A 161 8.40 -7.39 -8.89
N GLY A 162 7.67 -8.35 -9.47
CA GLY A 162 6.44 -8.11 -10.23
C GLY A 162 5.21 -8.84 -9.68
N GLY A 163 5.41 -9.98 -9.03
CA GLY A 163 4.30 -10.80 -8.53
C GLY A 163 3.47 -10.08 -7.45
N GLY A 164 4.13 -9.45 -6.47
CA GLY A 164 3.46 -8.67 -5.42
C GLY A 164 2.60 -7.53 -5.99
N LEU A 165 3.17 -6.73 -6.89
CA LEU A 165 2.44 -5.67 -7.60
C LEU A 165 1.24 -6.22 -8.38
N LEU A 166 1.40 -7.33 -9.12
CA LEU A 166 0.32 -7.93 -9.89
C LEU A 166 -0.86 -8.33 -8.99
N LEU A 167 -0.60 -8.96 -7.85
CA LEU A 167 -1.64 -9.35 -6.90
C LEU A 167 -2.37 -8.13 -6.32
N LEU A 168 -1.65 -7.06 -5.96
CA LEU A 168 -2.25 -5.82 -5.48
C LEU A 168 -3.05 -5.09 -6.57
N VAL A 169 -2.63 -5.16 -7.84
CA VAL A 169 -3.39 -4.62 -8.97
C VAL A 169 -4.68 -5.42 -9.18
N ILE A 170 -4.63 -6.75 -9.09
CA ILE A 170 -5.84 -7.59 -9.11
C ILE A 170 -6.77 -7.20 -7.96
N GLU A 171 -6.24 -7.05 -6.75
CA GLU A 171 -7.01 -6.61 -5.58
C GLU A 171 -7.60 -5.20 -5.78
N PHE A 172 -6.87 -4.28 -6.41
CA PHE A 172 -7.35 -2.95 -6.76
C PHE A 172 -8.52 -3.03 -7.75
N VAL A 173 -8.42 -3.84 -8.79
CA VAL A 173 -9.48 -3.99 -9.79
C VAL A 173 -10.72 -4.62 -9.17
N LEU A 174 -10.53 -5.66 -8.35
CA LEU A 174 -11.63 -6.44 -7.78
C LEU A 174 -12.31 -5.77 -6.59
N ASN A 175 -11.66 -4.87 -5.84
CA ASN A 175 -12.28 -4.16 -4.71
C ASN A 175 -12.63 -2.70 -5.02
N ARG A 176 -13.28 -2.04 -4.05
CA ARG A 176 -13.60 -0.61 -4.08
C ARG A 176 -12.84 0.20 -3.05
N ILE A 177 -11.66 -0.25 -2.63
CA ILE A 177 -10.85 0.42 -1.60
C ILE A 177 -10.60 1.87 -2.04
N PRO A 178 -11.12 2.87 -1.29
CA PRO A 178 -10.89 4.28 -1.60
C PRO A 178 -9.45 4.65 -1.29
N PHE A 179 -8.95 5.68 -1.96
CA PHE A 179 -7.66 6.30 -1.63
C PHE A 179 -7.89 7.68 -1.03
N PHE A 180 -7.16 7.99 0.02
CA PHE A 180 -7.28 9.24 0.75
C PHE A 180 -5.97 10.03 0.75
N ASN A 181 -6.09 11.36 0.63
CA ASN A 181 -4.93 12.24 0.64
C ASN A 181 -4.13 12.16 1.95
N ARG A 182 -4.79 11.87 3.09
CA ARG A 182 -4.12 11.80 4.40
C ARG A 182 -3.23 10.56 4.53
N HIS A 183 -3.55 9.48 3.83
CA HIS A 183 -2.78 8.24 3.88
C HIS A 183 -1.49 8.34 3.06
N LEU A 184 -1.42 9.24 2.07
CA LEU A 184 -0.16 9.57 1.39
C LEU A 184 0.94 9.96 2.40
N LEU A 185 0.59 10.74 3.43
CA LEU A 185 1.57 11.11 4.47
C LEU A 185 2.14 9.86 5.17
N VAL A 186 1.31 8.84 5.40
CA VAL A 186 1.76 7.58 6.02
C VAL A 186 2.72 6.85 5.08
N SER A 187 2.39 6.76 3.78
CA SER A 187 3.29 6.16 2.77
C SER A 187 4.64 6.88 2.70
N LEU A 188 4.63 8.22 2.74
CA LEU A 188 5.84 9.03 2.76
C LEU A 188 6.65 8.85 4.05
N ILE A 189 6.00 8.76 5.22
CA ILE A 189 6.68 8.46 6.49
C ILE A 189 7.38 7.10 6.41
N VAL A 190 6.71 6.06 5.89
CA VAL A 190 7.31 4.73 5.73
C VAL A 190 8.52 4.78 4.79
N GLY A 191 8.40 5.46 3.64
CA GLY A 191 9.53 5.67 2.73
C GLY A 191 10.70 6.43 3.37
N CYS A 192 10.41 7.48 4.14
CA CYS A 192 11.42 8.25 4.88
C CYS A 192 12.09 7.44 6.00
N LEU A 193 11.39 6.49 6.62
CA LEU A 193 11.96 5.59 7.63
C LEU A 193 12.90 4.56 7.01
N TYR A 194 12.65 4.15 5.76
CA TYR A 194 13.51 3.23 5.04
C TYR A 194 14.86 3.85 4.65
N ILE A 195 14.88 5.11 4.23
CA ILE A 195 16.10 5.82 3.79
C ILE A 195 17.28 5.69 4.78
N PRO A 196 17.13 6.02 6.08
CA PRO A 196 18.24 5.91 7.03
C PRO A 196 18.65 4.46 7.29
N VAL A 197 17.75 3.47 7.14
CA VAL A 197 18.09 2.05 7.26
C VAL A 197 19.02 1.64 6.12
N ASN A 198 18.67 1.99 4.87
CA ASN A 198 19.50 1.71 3.72
C ASN A 198 20.86 2.43 3.80
N ALA A 199 20.86 3.71 4.19
CA ALA A 199 22.09 4.49 4.37
C ALA A 199 22.99 3.92 5.45
N ALA A 200 22.44 3.58 6.61
CA ALA A 200 23.22 3.00 7.71
C ALA A 200 23.89 1.69 7.30
N VAL A 201 23.15 0.77 6.67
CA VAL A 201 23.72 -0.53 6.27
C VAL A 201 24.80 -0.35 5.20
N THR A 202 24.57 0.50 4.20
CA THR A 202 25.55 0.79 3.14
C THR A 202 26.85 1.38 3.73
N LEU A 203 26.74 2.39 4.59
CA LEU A 203 27.91 3.07 5.17
C LEU A 203 28.66 2.22 6.19
N ILE A 204 27.98 1.33 6.91
CA ILE A 204 28.62 0.42 7.88
C ILE A 204 29.41 -0.69 7.15
N ARG A 205 28.88 -1.19 6.04
CA ARG A 205 29.50 -2.28 5.27
C ARG A 205 30.61 -1.81 4.33
N ASP A 206 30.64 -0.53 3.99
CA ASP A 206 31.45 -0.01 2.89
C ASP A 206 31.14 -0.74 1.55
N ASP A 207 29.89 -1.20 1.43
CA ASP A 207 29.39 -1.99 0.30
C ASP A 207 27.91 -1.62 0.08
N PRO A 208 27.57 -0.94 -1.02
CA PRO A 208 26.23 -0.44 -1.24
C PRO A 208 25.23 -1.55 -1.48
N ILE A 209 24.08 -1.46 -0.82
CA ILE A 209 22.96 -2.40 -1.05
C ILE A 209 22.45 -2.33 -2.50
N TYR A 210 22.56 -1.14 -3.09
CA TYR A 210 22.28 -0.87 -4.49
C TYR A 210 23.44 -0.11 -5.09
N ASP A 211 24.08 -0.63 -6.14
CA ASP A 211 25.32 -0.06 -6.71
C ASP A 211 25.20 1.45 -7.06
N ILE A 212 23.99 1.91 -7.38
CA ILE A 212 23.67 3.31 -7.70
C ILE A 212 23.38 4.21 -6.48
N ILE A 213 23.28 3.64 -5.27
CA ILE A 213 22.98 4.33 -4.01
C ILE A 213 24.10 4.06 -2.99
N ASP A 214 25.23 4.73 -3.18
CA ASP A 214 26.41 4.65 -2.31
C ASP A 214 26.36 5.56 -1.07
N TRP A 215 25.42 6.51 -1.03
CA TRP A 215 25.32 7.59 -0.04
C TRP A 215 26.55 8.51 0.08
N MET A 216 27.52 8.37 -0.83
CA MET A 216 28.72 9.20 -0.91
C MET A 216 28.59 10.28 -1.99
N THR A 217 27.68 10.07 -2.94
CA THR A 217 27.42 10.99 -4.04
C THR A 217 26.05 11.67 -3.92
N PRO A 218 25.87 12.90 -4.45
CA PRO A 218 24.57 13.55 -4.52
C PRO A 218 23.52 12.75 -5.29
N LEU A 219 23.95 11.83 -6.17
CA LEU A 219 23.07 10.98 -6.96
C LEU A 219 22.20 10.06 -6.08
N SER A 220 22.74 9.57 -4.97
CA SER A 220 21.99 8.77 -3.99
C SER A 220 20.78 9.54 -3.43
N ALA A 221 20.96 10.82 -3.13
CA ALA A 221 19.88 11.69 -2.67
C ALA A 221 18.83 11.94 -3.77
N VAL A 222 19.26 12.06 -5.04
CA VAL A 222 18.35 12.19 -6.18
C VAL A 222 17.46 10.95 -6.32
N PHE A 223 18.02 9.75 -6.22
CA PHE A 223 17.23 8.51 -6.28
C PHE A 223 16.28 8.37 -5.08
N ALA A 224 16.73 8.72 -3.87
CA ALA A 224 15.89 8.70 -2.67
C ALA A 224 14.71 9.70 -2.77
N LEU A 225 14.96 10.93 -3.21
CA LEU A 225 13.90 11.91 -3.43
C LEU A 225 12.98 11.52 -4.60
N GLY A 226 13.57 10.95 -5.66
CA GLY A 226 12.84 10.43 -6.81
C GLY A 226 11.89 9.29 -6.44
N SER A 227 12.29 8.37 -5.55
CA SER A 227 11.43 7.28 -5.09
C SER A 227 10.27 7.81 -4.22
N LEU A 228 10.52 8.78 -3.33
CA LEU A 228 9.46 9.45 -2.56
C LEU A 228 8.47 10.20 -3.46
N ALA A 229 8.96 10.89 -4.50
CA ALA A 229 8.12 11.52 -5.50
C ALA A 229 7.30 10.48 -6.27
N GLY A 230 7.92 9.36 -6.64
CA GLY A 230 7.25 8.21 -7.26
C GLY A 230 6.09 7.69 -6.40
N LEU A 231 6.30 7.52 -5.08
CA LEU A 231 5.23 7.10 -4.16
C LEU A 231 4.05 8.06 -4.20
N ALA A 232 4.30 9.37 -4.17
CA ALA A 232 3.25 10.37 -4.28
C ALA A 232 2.52 10.30 -5.62
N ILE A 233 3.26 10.22 -6.73
CA ILE A 233 2.69 10.12 -8.09
C ILE A 233 1.78 8.90 -8.20
N PHE A 234 2.25 7.71 -7.78
CA PHE A 234 1.45 6.49 -7.85
C PHE A 234 0.23 6.53 -6.92
N HIS A 235 0.37 7.08 -5.70
CA HIS A 235 -0.77 7.28 -4.81
C HIS A 235 -1.87 8.15 -5.44
N TYR A 236 -1.48 9.29 -6.02
CA TYR A 236 -2.42 10.18 -6.71
C TYR A 236 -3.01 9.52 -7.96
N PHE A 237 -2.22 8.77 -8.72
CA PHE A 237 -2.68 8.01 -9.89
C PHE A 237 -3.80 7.04 -9.51
N PHE A 238 -3.55 6.15 -8.53
CA PHE A 238 -4.57 5.19 -8.08
C PHE A 238 -5.79 5.86 -7.45
N MET A 239 -5.59 6.98 -6.74
CA MET A 239 -6.70 7.77 -6.22
C MET A 239 -7.58 8.36 -7.32
N CYS A 240 -6.99 8.93 -8.37
CA CYS A 240 -7.73 9.46 -9.51
C CYS A 240 -8.50 8.37 -10.24
N LEU A 241 -7.86 7.23 -10.50
CA LEU A 241 -8.51 6.05 -11.10
C LEU A 241 -9.71 5.59 -10.27
N ARG A 242 -9.54 5.46 -8.95
CA ARG A 242 -10.60 5.03 -8.05
C ARG A 242 -11.77 6.01 -8.02
N ARG A 243 -11.50 7.31 -7.97
CA ARG A 243 -12.54 8.35 -7.99
C ARG A 243 -13.36 8.29 -9.27
N HIS A 244 -12.71 8.10 -10.41
CA HIS A 244 -13.38 7.99 -11.70
C HIS A 244 -14.27 6.74 -11.80
N ALA A 245 -13.77 5.60 -11.32
CA ALA A 245 -14.55 4.37 -11.24
C ALA A 245 -15.82 4.56 -10.39
N MET A 246 -15.69 5.14 -9.19
CA MET A 246 -16.83 5.35 -8.28
C MET A 246 -17.83 6.41 -8.78
N SER A 247 -17.40 7.41 -9.56
CA SER A 247 -18.34 8.39 -10.14
C SER A 247 -19.22 7.80 -11.22
N SER A 248 -18.73 6.76 -11.92
CA SER A 248 -19.45 6.11 -13.02
C SER A 248 -20.56 5.17 -12.53
N ASP A 249 -20.50 4.74 -11.26
CA ASP A 249 -21.46 3.83 -10.64
C ASP A 249 -22.70 4.51 -10.05
N LYS A 250 -22.79 5.85 -10.09
CA LYS A 250 -23.97 6.54 -9.57
C LYS A 250 -25.18 6.13 -10.42
N PRO A 251 -26.22 5.50 -9.83
CA PRO A 251 -27.41 5.16 -10.59
C PRO A 251 -27.95 6.44 -11.22
N ALA A 252 -28.33 6.36 -12.51
CA ALA A 252 -28.94 7.49 -13.20
C ALA A 252 -30.06 8.02 -12.31
N GLU A 253 -29.95 9.29 -11.89
CA GLU A 253 -31.00 9.92 -11.09
C GLU A 253 -32.29 9.76 -11.86
N VAL A 254 -33.22 8.97 -11.31
CA VAL A 254 -34.55 8.83 -11.90
C VAL A 254 -35.11 10.25 -11.92
N PRO A 255 -35.35 10.86 -13.10
CA PRO A 255 -35.76 12.25 -13.18
C PRO A 255 -36.97 12.40 -12.29
N ALA A 256 -36.89 13.34 -11.34
CA ALA A 256 -37.96 13.62 -10.39
C ALA A 256 -39.23 13.86 -11.20
N GLY A 257 -40.10 12.83 -11.24
CA GLY A 257 -41.32 12.85 -12.01
C GLY A 257 -42.07 14.12 -11.63
N HIS A 258 -42.33 14.96 -12.62
CA HIS A 258 -43.14 16.15 -12.42
C HIS A 258 -44.46 15.67 -11.84
N GLY A 259 -44.69 16.00 -10.56
CA GLY A 259 -45.96 15.74 -9.92
C GLY A 259 -47.04 16.41 -10.75
N VAL A 260 -47.91 15.59 -11.33
CA VAL A 260 -49.16 16.01 -11.94
C VAL A 260 -50.21 16.15 -10.84
#